data_AF-A0A6C0RCQ6-F1
#
_entry.id   AF-A0A6C0RCQ6-F1
#
_cell.length_a   1.000
_cell.length_b   1.000
_cell.length_c   1.000
_cell.angle_alpha   90.00
_cell.angle_beta   90.00
_cell.angle_gamma   90.00
#
_symmetry.space_group_name_H-M   'P 1'
#
loop_
_entity.id
_entity.type
_entity.pdbx_description
1 polymer ?
#
loop_
_entity_poly.entity_id
_entity_poly.type
_entity_poly.pdbx_seq_one_letter_code
_entity_poly.pdbx_strand_id
1 'polypeptide(L)'
;MTLQIKKIRIKELENFVNSKEFQNYEVVPISPIRAQSYLANPHAKPEDIVLYLGFIDNKLIAFRSLFADTLNSDGQLIRFGWCSGNWVHKQHRRFGYSEQLLREAYKDWNKKLLFTNYAPNSEKLYLKTGLFQAIHQFEGVRAYLHAKTAKFFPTKINPLTKLLFNVIDFFIGLIVRLITAFYHTKKDYKLSFIETEKPDETCFEFLKSNPVNSVFNRNETELKWIFEHPWISQQNNDESPATRFHPSLTIFITKPYSLSEKIKCSASLFSPFAKGI
;
A
#
# COMPACT_ATOMS: atom_id res chain seq x y z
N MET A 1 -6.87 -30.98 -7.56
CA MET A 1 -5.52 -30.51 -7.94
C MET A 1 -4.85 -29.95 -6.70
N THR A 2 -3.65 -30.41 -6.38
CA THR A 2 -2.92 -29.99 -5.17
C THR A 2 -1.99 -28.84 -5.50
N LEU A 3 -2.03 -27.77 -4.70
CA LEU A 3 -1.15 -26.61 -4.87
C LEU A 3 0.25 -26.95 -4.35
N GLN A 4 1.27 -26.86 -5.22
CA GLN A 4 2.66 -26.99 -4.82
C GLN A 4 3.19 -25.63 -4.35
N ILE A 5 3.68 -25.53 -3.12
CA ILE A 5 4.09 -24.25 -2.52
C ILE A 5 5.62 -24.15 -2.49
N LYS A 6 6.16 -23.16 -3.19
CA LYS A 6 7.57 -22.74 -3.13
C LYS A 6 7.68 -21.49 -2.28
N LYS A 7 8.65 -21.47 -1.37
CA LYS A 7 8.89 -20.37 -0.42
C LYS A 7 10.23 -19.73 -0.76
N ILE A 8 10.28 -18.40 -0.82
CA ILE A 8 11.50 -17.62 -1.08
C ILE A 8 11.85 -16.82 0.18
N ARG A 9 13.08 -17.00 0.66
CA ARG A 9 13.64 -16.26 1.79
C ARG A 9 14.32 -14.97 1.34
N ILE A 10 14.54 -14.03 2.28
CA ILE A 10 15.31 -12.81 2.02
C ILE A 10 16.67 -13.12 1.39
N LYS A 11 17.42 -14.08 1.94
CA LYS A 11 18.74 -14.46 1.40
C LYS A 11 18.70 -15.06 -0.01
N GLU A 12 17.53 -15.56 -0.43
CA GLU A 12 17.30 -16.16 -1.74
C GLU A 12 16.71 -15.14 -2.73
N LEU A 13 16.20 -14.01 -2.24
CA LEU A 13 15.36 -13.09 -3.00
C LEU A 13 16.11 -12.45 -4.17
N GLU A 14 17.36 -12.02 -3.96
CA GLU A 14 18.18 -11.41 -5.00
C GLU A 14 18.43 -12.39 -6.16
N ASN A 15 18.87 -13.61 -5.83
CA ASN A 15 19.09 -14.66 -6.83
C ASN A 15 17.79 -15.03 -7.54
N PHE A 16 16.67 -15.07 -6.82
CA PHE A 16 15.36 -15.39 -7.38
C PHE A 16 14.92 -14.34 -8.40
N VAL A 17 14.96 -13.04 -8.09
CA VAL A 17 14.50 -11.99 -9.02
C VAL A 17 15.41 -11.85 -10.25
N ASN A 18 16.66 -12.30 -10.15
CA ASN A 18 17.62 -12.33 -11.25
C ASN A 18 17.58 -13.65 -12.04
N SER A 19 16.77 -14.63 -11.64
CA SER A 19 16.73 -15.95 -12.27
C SER A 19 15.95 -15.95 -13.60
N LYS A 20 16.35 -16.85 -14.52
CA LYS A 20 15.59 -17.11 -15.77
C LYS A 20 14.17 -17.60 -15.48
N GLU A 21 13.98 -18.36 -14.41
CA GLU A 21 12.66 -18.85 -13.99
C GLU A 21 11.70 -17.68 -13.72
N PHE A 22 12.14 -16.71 -12.91
CA PHE A 22 11.35 -15.53 -12.59
C PHE A 22 11.04 -14.67 -13.81
N GLN A 23 12.02 -14.48 -14.70
CA GLN A 23 11.83 -13.71 -15.95
C GLN A 23 10.77 -14.33 -16.88
N ASN A 24 10.57 -15.65 -16.80
CA ASN A 24 9.60 -16.38 -17.60
C ASN A 24 8.18 -16.40 -17.00
N TYR A 25 7.96 -15.84 -15.81
CA TYR A 25 6.63 -15.79 -15.24
C TYR A 25 5.75 -14.78 -15.98
N GLU A 26 4.55 -15.22 -16.36
CA GLU A 26 3.53 -14.35 -16.98
C GLU A 26 3.10 -13.23 -16.02
N VAL A 27 3.03 -13.55 -14.72
CA VAL A 27 2.65 -12.63 -13.65
C VAL A 27 3.81 -12.49 -12.67
N VAL A 28 4.20 -11.24 -12.39
CA VAL A 28 5.36 -10.92 -11.56
C VAL A 28 4.96 -10.89 -10.07
N PRO A 29 5.46 -11.81 -9.23
CA PRO A 29 5.06 -11.88 -7.81
C PRO A 29 5.66 -10.77 -6.94
N ILE A 30 6.79 -10.18 -7.37
CA ILE A 30 7.43 -9.02 -6.74
C ILE A 30 8.18 -8.22 -7.80
N SER A 31 8.04 -6.89 -7.83
CA SER A 31 8.84 -6.06 -8.75
C SER A 31 10.29 -5.95 -8.28
N PRO A 32 11.28 -5.78 -9.19
CA PRO A 32 12.69 -5.60 -8.81
C PRO A 32 12.92 -4.49 -7.77
N ILE A 33 12.30 -3.33 -7.93
CA ILE A 33 12.45 -2.20 -6.98
C ILE A 33 11.94 -2.55 -5.57
N ARG A 34 10.85 -3.31 -5.48
CA ARG A 34 10.30 -3.79 -4.21
C ARG A 34 11.16 -4.88 -3.60
N ALA A 35 11.76 -5.75 -4.40
CA ALA A 35 12.71 -6.74 -3.93
C ALA A 35 13.97 -6.08 -3.34
N GLN A 36 14.50 -5.04 -3.99
CA GLN A 36 15.59 -4.22 -3.45
C GLN A 36 15.21 -3.58 -2.12
N SER A 37 13.99 -3.05 -2.00
CA SER A 37 13.50 -2.52 -0.73
C SER A 37 13.39 -3.58 0.36
N TYR A 38 12.98 -4.81 0.03
CA TYR A 38 12.93 -5.92 0.99
C TYR A 38 14.33 -6.34 1.45
N LEU A 39 15.31 -6.36 0.54
CA LEU A 39 16.71 -6.65 0.85
C LEU A 39 17.33 -5.57 1.76
N ALA A 40 16.94 -4.31 1.57
CA ALA A 40 17.43 -3.18 2.36
C ALA A 40 16.63 -2.91 3.65
N ASN A 41 15.57 -3.69 3.92
CA ASN A 41 14.71 -3.46 5.07
C ASN A 41 15.48 -3.70 6.39
N PRO A 42 15.56 -2.70 7.30
CA PRO A 42 16.31 -2.81 8.55
C PRO A 42 15.81 -3.91 9.49
N HIS A 43 14.56 -4.36 9.33
CA HIS A 43 13.94 -5.41 10.17
C HIS A 43 14.03 -6.81 9.56
N ALA A 44 14.50 -6.93 8.32
CA ALA A 44 14.58 -8.20 7.62
C ALA A 44 15.71 -9.08 8.18
N LYS A 45 15.46 -10.39 8.25
CA LYS A 45 16.50 -11.39 8.52
C LYS A 45 16.68 -12.33 7.34
N PRO A 46 17.87 -12.90 7.13
CA PRO A 46 18.15 -13.80 6.00
C PRO A 46 17.14 -14.94 5.82
N GLU A 47 16.63 -15.48 6.93
CA GLU A 47 15.69 -16.61 6.93
C GLU A 47 14.22 -16.24 6.77
N ASP A 48 13.89 -14.94 6.70
CA ASP A 48 12.51 -14.51 6.56
C ASP A 48 11.95 -14.92 5.22
N ILE A 49 10.84 -15.65 5.25
CA ILE A 49 10.10 -16.02 4.05
C ILE A 49 9.23 -14.84 3.64
N VAL A 50 9.56 -14.28 2.48
CA VAL A 50 8.97 -13.05 1.93
C VAL A 50 8.11 -13.30 0.71
N LEU A 51 8.21 -14.47 0.07
CA LEU A 51 7.30 -14.88 -1.00
C LEU A 51 6.86 -16.32 -0.82
N TYR A 52 5.56 -16.53 -1.04
CA TYR A 52 4.91 -17.84 -1.11
C TYR A 52 4.32 -17.95 -2.51
N LEU A 53 4.79 -18.91 -3.29
CA LEU A 53 4.42 -19.11 -4.68
C LEU A 53 3.70 -20.44 -4.79
N GLY A 54 2.48 -20.44 -5.31
CA GLY A 54 1.64 -21.62 -5.47
C GLY A 54 1.55 -22.04 -6.93
N PHE A 55 1.94 -23.28 -7.23
CA PHE A 55 1.99 -23.85 -8.57
C PHE A 55 1.00 -25.00 -8.78
N ILE A 56 0.46 -25.08 -9.98
CA ILE A 56 -0.29 -26.23 -10.51
C ILE A 56 0.22 -26.45 -11.93
N ASP A 57 0.61 -27.69 -12.26
CA ASP A 57 1.15 -28.06 -13.58
C ASP A 57 2.27 -27.11 -14.04
N ASN A 58 3.20 -26.78 -13.13
CA ASN A 58 4.31 -25.84 -13.30
C ASN A 58 3.92 -24.39 -13.67
N LYS A 59 2.64 -24.02 -13.53
CA LYS A 59 2.16 -22.65 -13.72
C LYS A 59 1.94 -21.96 -12.39
N LEU A 60 2.39 -20.71 -12.28
CA LEU A 60 2.16 -19.88 -11.11
C LEU A 60 0.67 -19.51 -11.03
N ILE A 61 -0.03 -20.09 -10.06
CA ILE A 61 -1.48 -19.93 -9.88
C ILE A 61 -1.82 -18.93 -8.79
N ALA A 62 -0.98 -18.81 -7.76
CA ALA A 62 -1.20 -17.88 -6.68
C ALA A 62 0.14 -17.41 -6.10
N PHE A 63 0.17 -16.22 -5.53
CA PHE A 63 1.30 -15.81 -4.69
C PHE A 63 0.85 -14.93 -3.53
N ARG A 64 1.69 -14.89 -2.50
CA ARG A 64 1.60 -13.96 -1.37
C ARG A 64 2.97 -13.40 -1.05
N SER A 65 3.07 -12.09 -0.86
CA SER A 65 4.29 -11.41 -0.43
C SER A 65 4.16 -10.84 0.97
N LEU A 66 5.25 -10.95 1.73
CA LEU A 66 5.39 -10.43 3.08
C LEU A 66 6.71 -9.71 3.25
N PHE A 67 6.75 -8.75 4.18
CA PHE A 67 8.01 -8.16 4.64
C PHE A 67 8.00 -8.03 6.16
N ALA A 68 9.21 -8.04 6.74
CA ALA A 68 9.42 -7.96 8.17
C ALA A 68 9.15 -6.54 8.70
N ASP A 69 8.59 -6.45 9.88
CA ASP A 69 8.54 -5.22 10.67
C ASP A 69 8.48 -5.57 12.16
N THR A 70 8.57 -4.55 13.01
CA THR A 70 8.51 -4.68 14.45
C THR A 70 7.51 -3.71 15.06
N LEU A 71 6.95 -4.10 16.20
CA LEU A 71 6.17 -3.21 17.06
C LEU A 71 6.61 -3.42 18.50
N ASN A 72 6.44 -2.40 19.31
CA ASN A 72 6.66 -2.44 20.74
C ASN A 72 5.31 -2.61 21.45
N SER A 73 5.21 -3.62 22.31
CA SER A 73 4.08 -3.84 23.20
C SER A 73 4.64 -4.09 24.60
N ASP A 74 4.29 -3.25 25.57
CA ASP A 74 4.70 -3.38 26.98
C ASP A 74 6.22 -3.53 27.18
N GLY A 75 7.01 -2.81 26.38
CA GLY A 75 8.48 -2.86 26.42
C GLY A 75 9.08 -4.06 25.68
N GLN A 76 8.25 -4.95 25.12
CA GLN A 76 8.70 -6.08 24.31
C GLN A 76 8.66 -5.73 22.82
N LEU A 77 9.79 -5.93 22.14
CA LEU A 77 9.86 -5.86 20.69
C LEU A 77 9.28 -7.13 20.06
N ILE A 78 8.12 -6.99 19.41
CA ILE A 78 7.43 -8.05 18.71
C ILE A 78 7.70 -7.90 17.22
N ARG A 79 8.34 -8.93 16.64
CA ARG A 79 8.57 -9.01 15.19
C ARG A 79 7.46 -9.77 14.49
N PHE A 80 7.04 -9.27 13.35
CA PHE A 80 5.90 -9.79 12.60
C PHE A 80 6.07 -9.57 11.09
N GLY A 81 5.22 -10.25 10.30
CA GLY A 81 5.20 -10.13 8.84
C GLY A 81 4.00 -9.31 8.36
N TRP A 82 4.24 -8.26 7.59
CA TRP A 82 3.17 -7.53 6.90
C TRP A 82 2.71 -8.28 5.66
N CYS A 83 1.42 -8.59 5.58
CA CYS A 83 0.79 -9.11 4.36
C CYS A 83 0.71 -8.01 3.31
N SER A 84 1.64 -8.04 2.35
CA SER A 84 1.94 -6.89 1.49
C SER A 84 1.41 -7.06 0.06
N GLY A 85 1.24 -8.29 -0.40
CA GLY A 85 0.69 -8.61 -1.71
C GLY A 85 0.04 -9.98 -1.74
N ASN A 86 -1.01 -10.14 -2.54
CA ASN A 86 -1.73 -11.39 -2.71
C ASN A 86 -2.39 -11.41 -4.09
N TRP A 87 -2.26 -12.52 -4.80
CA TRP A 87 -2.86 -12.70 -6.10
C TRP A 87 -3.23 -14.16 -6.33
N VAL A 88 -4.31 -14.37 -7.09
CA VAL A 88 -4.74 -15.68 -7.58
C VAL A 88 -5.21 -15.55 -9.02
N HIS A 89 -4.71 -16.45 -9.87
CA HIS A 89 -5.09 -16.58 -11.27
C HIS A 89 -6.61 -16.61 -11.43
N LYS A 90 -7.15 -15.89 -12.43
CA LYS A 90 -8.59 -15.61 -12.55
C LYS A 90 -9.44 -16.89 -12.58
N GLN A 91 -8.98 -17.91 -13.30
CA GLN A 91 -9.65 -19.22 -13.42
C GLN A 91 -9.51 -20.10 -12.17
N HIS A 92 -8.69 -19.68 -11.20
CA HIS A 92 -8.40 -20.42 -9.98
C HIS A 92 -8.80 -19.66 -8.71
N ARG A 93 -9.60 -18.60 -8.85
CA ARG A 93 -10.22 -17.90 -7.72
C ARG A 93 -11.29 -18.77 -7.09
N ARG A 94 -11.52 -18.57 -5.79
CA ARG A 94 -12.51 -19.30 -4.96
C ARG A 94 -12.21 -20.79 -4.72
N PHE A 95 -11.07 -21.31 -5.17
CA PHE A 95 -10.59 -22.65 -4.84
C PHE A 95 -9.76 -22.73 -3.54
N GLY A 96 -9.69 -21.64 -2.76
CA GLY A 96 -9.01 -21.62 -1.46
C GLY A 96 -7.48 -21.42 -1.51
N TYR A 97 -6.85 -21.31 -2.69
CA TYR A 97 -5.38 -21.19 -2.81
C TYR A 97 -4.79 -19.99 -2.06
N SER A 98 -5.47 -18.82 -2.05
CA SER A 98 -5.01 -17.65 -1.29
C SER A 98 -4.99 -17.89 0.23
N GLU A 99 -5.95 -18.69 0.73
CA GLU A 99 -6.04 -19.07 2.13
C GLU A 99 -4.98 -20.13 2.48
N GLN A 100 -4.72 -21.08 1.58
CA GLN A 100 -3.63 -22.05 1.76
C GLN A 100 -2.27 -21.34 1.92
N LEU A 101 -1.94 -20.40 1.01
CA LEU A 101 -0.71 -19.61 1.13
C LEU A 101 -0.68 -18.75 2.41
N LEU A 102 -1.84 -18.23 2.84
CA LEU A 102 -1.93 -17.48 4.09
C LEU A 102 -1.65 -18.36 5.31
N ARG A 103 -2.17 -19.58 5.35
CA ARG A 103 -1.96 -20.53 6.47
C ARG A 103 -0.50 -20.95 6.58
N GLU A 104 0.16 -21.16 5.44
CA GLU A 104 1.61 -21.37 5.42
C GLU A 104 2.37 -20.17 5.99
N ALA A 105 2.06 -18.95 5.52
CA ALA A 105 2.68 -17.74 6.03
C ALA A 105 2.43 -17.54 7.53
N TYR A 106 1.22 -17.84 7.99
CA TYR A 106 0.84 -17.73 9.39
C TYR A 106 1.63 -18.70 10.27
N LYS A 107 1.86 -19.92 9.79
CA LYS A 107 2.71 -20.91 10.49
C LYS A 107 4.17 -20.43 10.55
N ASP A 108 4.74 -20.06 9.41
CA ASP A 108 6.16 -19.71 9.30
C ASP A 108 6.52 -18.42 10.05
N TRP A 109 5.58 -17.48 10.15
CA TRP A 109 5.72 -16.26 10.94
C TRP A 109 5.25 -16.41 12.39
N ASN A 110 5.13 -17.64 12.91
CA ASN A 110 4.73 -17.92 14.28
C ASN A 110 3.46 -17.17 14.71
N LYS A 111 2.46 -17.14 13.83
CA LYS A 111 1.15 -16.49 14.02
C LYS A 111 1.20 -14.96 14.11
N LYS A 112 2.35 -14.34 13.84
CA LYS A 112 2.57 -12.90 13.93
C LYS A 112 2.51 -12.27 12.55
N LEU A 113 1.30 -12.08 12.06
CA LEU A 113 1.02 -11.42 10.78
C LEU A 113 0.12 -10.20 11.01
N LEU A 114 0.40 -9.12 10.29
CA LEU A 114 -0.45 -7.93 10.25
C LEU A 114 -0.81 -7.56 8.82
N PHE A 115 -1.91 -6.82 8.65
CA PHE A 115 -2.44 -6.36 7.38
C PHE A 115 -3.13 -5.01 7.59
N THR A 116 -3.12 -4.15 6.57
CA THR A 116 -3.76 -2.82 6.60
C THR A 116 -4.31 -2.50 5.21
N ASN A 117 -5.26 -1.55 5.13
CA ASN A 117 -5.79 -0.98 3.88
C ASN A 117 -6.27 -2.03 2.86
N TYR A 118 -7.09 -2.98 3.31
CA TYR A 118 -7.59 -4.05 2.45
C TYR A 118 -8.88 -3.66 1.73
N ALA A 119 -9.13 -4.30 0.58
CA ALA A 119 -10.42 -4.24 -0.08
C ALA A 119 -11.48 -5.00 0.75
N PRO A 120 -12.76 -4.58 0.75
CA PRO A 120 -13.82 -5.22 1.54
C PRO A 120 -13.97 -6.74 1.32
N ASN A 121 -13.70 -7.22 0.10
CA ASN A 121 -13.74 -8.66 -0.19
C ASN A 121 -12.58 -9.43 0.46
N SER A 122 -11.40 -8.80 0.56
CA SER A 122 -10.23 -9.39 1.22
C SER A 122 -10.41 -9.38 2.73
N GLU A 123 -11.01 -8.33 3.30
CA GLU A 123 -11.39 -8.27 4.72
C GLU A 123 -12.21 -9.49 5.15
N LYS A 124 -13.32 -9.71 4.45
CA LYS A 124 -14.27 -10.78 4.76
C LYS A 124 -13.59 -12.14 4.71
N LEU A 125 -12.67 -12.34 3.76
CA LEU A 125 -11.85 -13.55 3.70
C LEU A 125 -10.99 -13.69 4.97
N TYR A 126 -10.21 -12.66 5.31
CA TYR A 126 -9.29 -12.71 6.45
C TYR A 126 -10.00 -12.92 7.78
N LEU A 127 -11.07 -12.18 8.04
CA LEU A 127 -11.87 -12.34 9.27
C LEU A 127 -12.52 -13.72 9.34
N LYS A 128 -13.01 -14.25 8.21
CA LYS A 128 -13.58 -15.61 8.14
C LYS A 128 -12.56 -16.70 8.50
N THR A 129 -11.27 -16.48 8.27
CA THR A 129 -10.24 -17.48 8.61
C THR A 129 -10.06 -17.71 10.10
N GLY A 130 -10.47 -16.75 10.95
CA GLY A 130 -10.21 -16.75 12.39
C GLY A 130 -8.74 -16.53 12.77
N LEU A 131 -7.85 -16.29 11.80
CA LEU A 131 -6.41 -16.07 12.03
C LEU A 131 -6.09 -14.64 12.45
N PHE A 132 -7.04 -13.72 12.24
CA PHE A 132 -6.85 -12.29 12.41
C PHE A 132 -7.98 -11.70 13.23
N GLN A 133 -7.62 -10.69 14.02
CA GLN A 133 -8.55 -9.86 14.77
C GLN A 133 -8.41 -8.42 14.31
N ALA A 134 -9.54 -7.74 14.10
CA ALA A 134 -9.55 -6.31 13.83
C ALA A 134 -9.12 -5.56 15.10
N ILE A 135 -8.01 -4.83 15.02
CA ILE A 135 -7.48 -4.02 16.12
C ILE A 135 -8.04 -2.59 16.05
N HIS A 136 -8.19 -2.07 14.84
CA HIS A 136 -8.73 -0.74 14.60
C HIS A 136 -9.36 -0.66 13.21
N GLN A 137 -10.48 0.06 13.11
CA GLN A 137 -11.15 0.35 11.85
C GLN A 137 -11.42 1.85 11.79
N PHE A 138 -10.86 2.49 10.76
CA PHE A 138 -11.14 3.89 10.49
C PHE A 138 -12.46 4.00 9.72
N GLU A 139 -13.41 4.76 10.27
CA GLU A 139 -14.59 5.18 9.54
C GLU A 139 -14.22 6.42 8.70
N GLY A 140 -14.43 6.33 7.40
CA GLY A 140 -14.12 7.40 6.47
C GLY A 140 -15.15 7.48 5.37
N VAL A 141 -15.47 8.72 4.97
CA VAL A 141 -16.34 8.99 3.83
C VAL A 141 -15.47 9.41 2.66
N ARG A 142 -15.67 8.77 1.50
CA ARG A 142 -15.12 9.26 0.24
C ARG A 142 -16.14 10.16 -0.43
N ALA A 143 -15.93 11.47 -0.33
CA ALA A 143 -16.71 12.46 -1.05
C ALA A 143 -16.06 12.75 -2.42
N TYR A 144 -16.90 12.96 -3.43
CA TYR A 144 -16.47 13.37 -4.76
C TYR A 144 -17.10 14.72 -5.05
N LEU A 145 -16.28 15.76 -5.28
CA LEU A 145 -16.80 17.08 -5.66
C LEU A 145 -17.47 17.02 -7.03
N HIS A 146 -16.87 16.31 -7.98
CA HIS A 146 -17.45 16.11 -9.30
C HIS A 146 -18.09 14.74 -9.40
N ALA A 147 -19.42 14.72 -9.52
CA ALA A 147 -20.14 13.51 -9.87
C ALA A 147 -19.79 13.11 -11.32
N LYS A 148 -19.45 11.83 -11.49
CA LYS A 148 -19.34 11.17 -12.80
C LYS A 148 -20.29 9.98 -12.78
N THR A 149 -21.56 10.23 -12.48
CA THR A 149 -22.58 9.21 -12.26
C THR A 149 -22.68 8.24 -13.44
N ALA A 150 -22.54 8.75 -14.67
CA ALA A 150 -22.51 7.92 -15.88
C ALA A 150 -21.36 6.88 -15.90
N LYS A 151 -20.26 7.12 -15.17
CA LYS A 151 -19.11 6.20 -15.08
C LYS A 151 -19.29 5.13 -13.99
N PHE A 152 -20.12 5.39 -12.97
CA PHE A 152 -20.33 4.46 -11.85
C PHE A 152 -21.34 3.37 -12.17
N PHE A 153 -22.25 3.58 -13.12
CA PHE A 153 -23.22 2.57 -13.54
C PHE A 153 -22.67 1.75 -14.71
N PRO A 154 -22.50 0.42 -14.56
CA PRO A 154 -21.88 -0.42 -15.60
C PRO A 154 -22.77 -0.57 -16.83
N THR A 155 -22.20 -0.22 -18.00
CA THR A 155 -22.37 -0.75 -19.39
C THR A 155 -23.72 -1.21 -19.96
N LYS A 156 -24.85 -1.08 -19.26
CA LYS A 156 -26.20 -1.41 -19.78
C LYS A 156 -27.25 -0.36 -19.40
N ILE A 157 -26.88 0.92 -19.42
CA ILE A 157 -27.82 2.01 -19.19
C ILE A 157 -28.47 2.39 -20.52
N ASN A 158 -29.79 2.48 -20.56
CA ASN A 158 -30.53 2.99 -21.72
C ASN A 158 -30.01 4.42 -22.07
N PRO A 159 -29.91 4.80 -23.35
CA PRO A 159 -29.52 6.15 -23.76
C PRO A 159 -30.24 7.28 -23.01
N LEU A 160 -31.53 7.13 -22.67
CA LEU A 160 -32.29 8.14 -21.92
C LEU A 160 -31.75 8.33 -20.50
N THR A 161 -31.51 7.23 -19.78
CA THR A 161 -30.92 7.25 -18.44
C THR A 161 -29.48 7.76 -18.45
N LYS A 162 -28.70 7.47 -19.51
CA LYS A 162 -27.37 8.04 -19.68
C LYS A 162 -27.41 9.55 -19.88
N LEU A 163 -28.36 10.05 -20.68
CA LEU A 163 -28.59 11.48 -20.85
C LEU A 163 -28.96 12.14 -19.51
N LEU A 164 -29.88 11.54 -18.76
CA LEU A 164 -30.27 12.04 -17.44
C LEU A 164 -29.06 12.14 -16.49
N PHE A 165 -28.22 11.11 -16.42
CA PHE A 165 -27.01 11.12 -15.59
C PHE A 165 -26.01 12.21 -16.02
N ASN A 166 -25.82 12.41 -17.32
CA ASN A 166 -24.96 13.48 -17.82
C ASN A 166 -25.51 14.87 -17.44
N VAL A 167 -26.84 15.05 -17.48
CA VAL A 167 -27.49 16.30 -17.06
C VAL A 167 -27.31 16.51 -15.55
N ILE A 168 -27.49 15.48 -14.73
CA ILE A 168 -27.24 15.53 -13.30
C ILE A 168 -25.77 15.88 -13.01
N ASP A 169 -24.82 15.21 -13.67
CA ASP A 169 -23.39 15.49 -13.54
C ASP A 169 -23.06 16.96 -13.91
N PHE A 170 -23.71 17.50 -14.95
CA PHE A 170 -23.58 18.90 -15.34
C PHE A 170 -24.06 19.86 -14.25
N PHE A 171 -25.25 19.63 -13.69
CA PHE A 171 -25.80 20.48 -12.62
C PHE A 171 -24.98 20.40 -11.33
N ILE A 172 -24.51 19.21 -10.96
CA ILE A 172 -23.57 19.05 -9.83
C ILE A 172 -22.29 19.84 -10.10
N GLY A 173 -21.74 19.75 -11.31
CA GLY A 173 -20.58 20.53 -11.72
C GLY A 173 -20.81 22.04 -11.63
N LEU A 174 -22.01 22.53 -12.00
CA LEU A 174 -22.38 23.93 -11.89
C LEU A 174 -22.46 24.38 -10.43
N ILE A 175 -23.15 23.62 -9.58
CA ILE A 175 -23.26 23.92 -8.14
C ILE A 175 -21.88 23.97 -7.49
N VAL A 176 -21.00 23.00 -7.79
CA VAL A 176 -19.64 22.95 -7.25
C VAL A 176 -18.86 24.18 -7.67
N ARG A 177 -18.94 24.59 -8.95
CA ARG A 177 -18.28 25.82 -9.43
C ARG A 177 -18.80 27.07 -8.73
N LEU A 178 -20.10 27.15 -8.46
CA LEU A 178 -20.68 28.26 -7.70
C LEU A 178 -20.14 28.27 -6.27
N ILE A 179 -20.18 27.14 -5.57
CA ILE A 179 -19.67 27.03 -4.19
C ILE A 179 -18.18 27.38 -4.14
N THR A 180 -17.36 26.84 -5.06
CA THR A 180 -15.92 27.09 -5.06
C THR A 180 -15.57 28.51 -5.49
N ALA A 181 -16.38 29.17 -6.31
CA ALA A 181 -16.18 30.58 -6.66
C ALA A 181 -16.32 31.52 -5.45
N PHE A 182 -17.15 31.16 -4.47
CA PHE A 182 -17.28 31.89 -3.20
C PHE A 182 -16.38 31.35 -2.08
N TYR A 183 -15.67 30.25 -2.34
CA TYR A 183 -14.76 29.66 -1.35
C TYR A 183 -13.38 30.31 -1.43
N HIS A 184 -13.14 31.27 -0.53
CA HIS A 184 -11.81 31.81 -0.31
C HIS A 184 -11.13 31.07 0.84
N THR A 185 -10.05 30.35 0.55
CA THR A 185 -9.19 29.81 1.60
C THR A 185 -8.57 30.99 2.35
N LYS A 186 -8.80 31.08 3.67
CA LYS A 186 -8.03 31.99 4.52
C LYS A 186 -6.58 31.53 4.46
N LYS A 187 -5.73 32.27 3.74
CA LYS A 187 -4.29 32.04 3.79
C LYS A 187 -3.83 32.41 5.19
N ASP A 188 -3.44 31.41 5.97
CA ASP A 188 -2.75 31.67 7.23
C ASP A 188 -1.32 32.10 6.90
N TYR A 189 -1.08 33.42 6.88
CA TYR A 189 0.23 34.00 6.58
C TYR A 189 1.31 33.64 7.60
N LYS A 190 0.94 32.99 8.72
CA LYS A 190 1.90 32.52 9.73
C LYS A 190 2.53 31.18 9.37
N LEU A 191 1.95 30.43 8.42
CA LEU A 191 2.44 29.11 8.02
C LEU A 191 2.99 29.13 6.59
N SER A 192 4.28 28.86 6.44
CA SER A 192 4.89 28.56 5.13
C SER A 192 5.20 27.08 5.03
N PHE A 193 5.04 26.48 3.85
CA PHE A 193 5.37 25.08 3.63
C PHE A 193 6.56 24.95 2.70
N ILE A 194 7.53 24.12 3.06
CA ILE A 194 8.64 23.75 2.18
C ILE A 194 8.50 22.25 1.90
N GLU A 195 8.48 21.92 0.61
CA GLU A 195 8.55 20.54 0.15
C GLU A 195 10.02 20.17 -0.04
N THR A 196 10.43 19.06 0.56
CA THR A 196 11.76 18.48 0.40
C THR A 196 11.64 17.06 -0.09
N GLU A 197 12.57 16.62 -0.93
CA GLU A 197 12.56 15.25 -1.48
C GLU A 197 12.75 14.20 -0.38
N LYS A 198 13.57 14.52 0.63
CA LYS A 198 13.87 13.66 1.78
C LYS A 198 13.78 14.45 3.09
N PRO A 199 13.57 13.78 4.23
CA PRO A 199 13.73 14.41 5.54
C PRO A 199 15.19 14.82 5.74
N ASP A 200 15.41 16.05 6.17
CA ASP A 200 16.74 16.56 6.57
C ASP A 200 16.98 16.36 8.07
N GLU A 201 18.13 16.80 8.55
CA GLU A 201 18.54 16.70 9.96
C GLU A 201 17.51 17.31 10.91
N THR A 202 16.96 18.49 10.56
CA THR A 202 15.92 19.15 11.38
C THR A 202 14.66 18.29 11.55
N CYS A 203 14.32 17.46 10.56
CA CYS A 203 13.21 16.51 10.68
C CYS A 203 13.52 15.42 11.71
N PHE A 204 14.74 14.88 11.68
CA PHE A 204 15.14 13.80 12.56
C PHE A 204 15.35 14.30 13.99
N GLU A 205 15.85 15.53 14.18
CA GLU A 205 15.89 16.20 15.48
C GLU A 205 14.48 16.44 16.04
N PHE A 206 13.55 16.87 15.19
CA PHE A 206 12.14 17.03 15.58
C PHE A 206 11.55 15.69 16.05
N LEU A 207 11.79 14.60 15.33
CA LEU A 207 11.32 13.26 15.72
C LEU A 207 11.94 12.77 17.03
N LYS A 208 13.22 13.04 17.27
CA LYS A 208 13.92 12.69 18.52
C LYS A 208 13.38 13.50 19.71
N SER A 209 13.13 14.79 19.51
CA SER A 209 12.61 15.69 20.56
C SER A 209 11.10 15.53 20.82
N ASN A 210 10.36 14.97 19.86
CA ASN A 210 8.92 14.75 19.96
C ASN A 210 8.59 13.26 19.70
N PRO A 211 8.96 12.35 20.62
CA PRO A 211 8.67 10.94 20.45
C PRO A 211 7.16 10.74 20.33
N VAL A 212 6.74 10.17 19.21
CA VAL A 212 5.33 9.83 18.98
C VAL A 212 4.99 8.61 19.81
N ASN A 213 3.92 8.69 20.60
CA ASN A 213 3.36 7.52 21.30
C ASN A 213 2.69 6.58 20.28
N SER A 214 3.49 5.77 19.59
CA SER A 214 3.07 4.83 18.56
C SER A 214 3.72 3.49 18.80
N VAL A 215 2.95 2.41 18.66
CA VAL A 215 3.46 1.03 18.80
C VAL A 215 4.59 0.70 17.82
N PHE A 216 4.68 1.39 16.68
CA PHE A 216 5.73 1.14 15.69
C PHE A 216 7.03 1.88 15.99
N ASN A 217 7.02 2.93 16.82
CA ASN A 217 8.20 3.72 17.20
C ASN A 217 9.16 4.04 16.04
N ARG A 218 8.61 4.47 14.90
CA ARG A 218 9.40 4.66 13.67
C ARG A 218 10.51 5.68 13.88
N ASN A 219 11.75 5.28 13.59
CA ASN A 219 12.93 6.11 13.79
C ASN A 219 13.58 6.56 12.47
N GLU A 220 14.69 7.27 12.60
CA GLU A 220 15.48 7.79 11.47
C GLU A 220 15.91 6.70 10.48
N THR A 221 16.31 5.52 10.95
CA THR A 221 16.75 4.39 10.11
C THR A 221 15.60 3.90 9.22
N GLU A 222 14.41 3.72 9.78
CA GLU A 222 13.24 3.26 9.02
C GLU A 222 12.76 4.30 8.03
N LEU A 223 12.77 5.57 8.41
CA LEU A 223 12.39 6.65 7.51
C LEU A 223 13.38 6.78 6.35
N LYS A 224 14.69 6.73 6.62
CA LYS A 224 15.72 6.69 5.57
C LYS A 224 15.48 5.54 4.60
N TRP A 225 15.27 4.32 5.12
CA TRP A 225 14.93 3.16 4.29
C TRP A 225 13.70 3.39 3.40
N ILE A 226 12.61 3.93 3.96
CA ILE A 226 11.37 4.20 3.20
C ILE A 226 11.61 5.15 2.03
N PHE A 227 12.42 6.20 2.22
CA PHE A 227 12.70 7.20 1.19
C PHE A 227 13.78 6.75 0.20
N GLU A 228 14.78 5.99 0.64
CA GLU A 228 15.87 5.51 -0.20
C GLU A 228 15.51 4.27 -1.01
N HIS A 229 14.56 3.47 -0.53
CA HIS A 229 14.10 2.25 -1.18
C HIS A 229 12.58 2.23 -1.41
N PRO A 230 12.03 3.14 -2.25
CA PRO A 230 10.60 3.22 -2.50
C PRO A 230 10.09 1.97 -3.25
N TRP A 231 8.81 1.64 -3.07
CA TRP A 231 8.20 0.47 -3.73
C TRP A 231 7.58 0.79 -5.10
N ILE A 232 7.52 2.07 -5.47
CA ILE A 232 6.99 2.54 -6.75
C ILE A 232 8.05 3.41 -7.42
N SER A 233 8.27 3.19 -8.72
CA SER A 233 9.05 4.09 -9.55
C SER A 233 8.26 5.36 -9.88
N GLN A 234 8.88 6.52 -9.75
CA GLN A 234 8.26 7.79 -10.18
C GLN A 234 8.16 7.95 -11.70
N GLN A 235 8.79 7.07 -12.48
CA GLN A 235 8.73 7.11 -13.93
C GLN A 235 7.37 6.60 -14.43
N ASN A 236 6.57 7.49 -15.01
CA ASN A 236 5.52 7.15 -15.97
C ASN A 236 6.21 6.64 -17.25
N ASN A 237 6.68 5.40 -17.24
CA ASN A 237 7.07 4.76 -18.49
C ASN A 237 5.78 4.25 -19.15
N ASP A 238 5.30 5.01 -20.15
CA ASP A 238 4.21 4.62 -21.05
C ASP A 238 4.49 3.30 -21.80
N GLU A 239 5.71 2.75 -21.69
CA GLU A 239 6.14 1.49 -22.30
C GLU A 239 6.31 0.30 -21.33
N SER A 240 5.99 0.46 -20.04
CA SER A 240 5.96 -0.71 -19.14
C SER A 240 4.65 -1.47 -19.30
N PRO A 241 4.64 -2.83 -19.38
CA PRO A 241 3.40 -3.58 -19.42
C PRO A 241 2.72 -3.46 -18.05
N ALA A 242 1.92 -2.40 -17.89
CA ALA A 242 1.12 -2.08 -16.71
C ALA A 242 0.14 -3.22 -16.33
N THR A 243 0.02 -4.24 -17.20
CA THR A 243 -0.70 -5.49 -16.96
C THR A 243 0.04 -6.48 -16.06
N ARG A 244 1.36 -6.34 -15.84
CA ARG A 244 2.16 -7.27 -15.00
C ARG A 244 2.37 -6.81 -13.56
N PHE A 245 2.15 -5.53 -13.26
CA PHE A 245 2.45 -4.93 -11.97
C PHE A 245 1.19 -4.34 -11.32
N HIS A 246 0.92 -4.72 -10.07
CA HIS A 246 -0.11 -4.09 -9.25
C HIS A 246 0.53 -3.01 -8.37
N PRO A 247 0.22 -1.71 -8.58
CA PRO A 247 0.86 -0.63 -7.82
C PRO A 247 0.34 -0.53 -6.38
N SER A 248 1.21 -0.19 -5.43
CA SER A 248 0.87 0.14 -4.05
C SER A 248 1.79 1.22 -3.44
N LEU A 249 1.19 2.35 -3.06
CA LEU A 249 1.69 3.55 -2.31
C LEU A 249 2.61 4.61 -2.97
N THR A 250 2.25 5.90 -2.81
CA THR A 250 3.02 7.14 -3.13
C THR A 250 3.12 8.04 -1.89
N ILE A 251 4.31 8.38 -1.41
CA ILE A 251 4.49 9.14 -0.15
C ILE A 251 4.74 10.62 -0.45
N PHE A 252 4.13 11.54 0.32
CA PHE A 252 4.42 12.98 0.29
C PHE A 252 4.79 13.48 1.70
N ILE A 253 5.82 14.33 1.81
CA ILE A 253 6.21 15.01 3.06
C ILE A 253 5.86 16.50 2.93
N THR A 254 5.25 17.08 3.96
CA THR A 254 5.04 18.53 4.04
C THR A 254 5.61 19.07 5.35
N LYS A 255 6.48 20.10 5.26
CA LYS A 255 7.00 20.83 6.43
C LYS A 255 6.29 22.18 6.60
N PRO A 256 5.44 22.38 7.63
CA PRO A 256 5.02 23.71 8.08
C PRO A 256 6.14 24.43 8.85
N TYR A 257 6.42 25.66 8.45
CA TYR A 257 7.20 26.66 9.14
C TYR A 257 6.25 27.68 9.75
N SER A 258 6.41 27.98 11.04
CA SER A 258 5.74 29.08 11.72
C SER A 258 6.72 30.24 11.91
N LEU A 259 6.33 31.48 11.60
CA LEU A 259 7.11 32.70 11.89
C LEU A 259 7.30 32.94 13.40
N SER A 260 6.54 32.26 14.26
CA SER A 260 6.75 32.20 15.70
C SER A 260 6.96 30.73 16.11
N GLU A 261 8.23 30.36 16.30
CA GLU A 261 8.78 29.07 16.76
C GLU A 261 7.78 27.98 17.16
N LYS A 262 7.52 27.06 16.22
CA LYS A 262 7.20 25.64 16.42
C LYS A 262 7.11 24.98 15.03
N ILE A 263 8.21 24.37 14.59
CA ILE A 263 8.25 23.55 13.36
C ILE A 263 7.58 22.21 13.68
N LYS A 264 6.66 21.75 12.84
CA LYS A 264 6.01 20.42 12.99
C LYS A 264 6.24 19.59 11.74
N CYS A 265 7.18 18.65 11.73
CA CYS A 265 7.33 17.78 10.57
C CYS A 265 6.17 16.76 10.49
N SER A 266 5.54 16.62 9.32
CA SER A 266 4.49 15.62 9.08
C SER A 266 4.79 14.85 7.80
N ALA A 267 4.79 13.52 7.88
CA ALA A 267 4.86 12.63 6.73
C ALA A 267 3.48 12.05 6.48
N SER A 268 3.00 12.14 5.23
CA SER A 268 1.72 11.59 4.81
C SER A 268 1.93 10.51 3.75
N LEU A 269 1.64 9.26 4.12
CA LEU A 269 1.67 8.11 3.23
C LEU A 269 0.40 8.14 2.36
N PHE A 270 0.48 8.56 1.11
CA PHE A 270 -0.64 8.51 0.17
C PHE A 270 -0.63 7.20 -0.64
N SER A 271 -1.79 6.70 -1.02
CA SER A 271 -1.90 5.62 -2.02
C SER A 271 -1.95 6.23 -3.43
N PRO A 272 -1.51 5.58 -4.52
CA PRO A 272 -1.60 6.11 -5.88
C PRO A 272 -3.06 6.21 -6.37
N PHE A 273 -4.04 5.89 -5.53
CA PHE A 273 -5.46 6.20 -5.77
C PHE A 273 -6.00 7.32 -4.86
N ALA A 274 -5.11 8.15 -4.34
CA ALA A 274 -5.43 9.37 -3.60
C ALA A 274 -4.58 10.55 -4.10
N LYS A 275 -4.79 10.95 -5.36
CA LYS A 275 -4.79 12.37 -5.77
C LYS A 275 -6.29 12.70 -5.93
N GLY A 276 -6.91 13.60 -5.20
CA GLY A 276 -6.46 14.89 -4.71
C GLY A 276 -7.45 15.87 -5.31
N ILE A 277 -8.32 16.44 -4.45
CA ILE A 277 -9.31 17.49 -4.75
C ILE A 277 -10.42 17.07 -5.73
#